data_AF-A0A920F8E4-F1
#
_entry.id   AF-A0A920F8E4-F1
#
_cell.length_a   1.000
_cell.length_b   1.000
_cell.length_c   1.000
_cell.angle_alpha   90.00
_cell.angle_beta   90.00
_cell.angle_gamma   90.00
#
_symmetry.space_group_name_H-M   'P 1'
#
loop_
_entity.id
_entity.type
_entity.pdbx_description
1 polymer ?
#
loop_
_entity_poly.entity_id
_entity_poly.type
_entity_poly.pdbx_seq_one_letter_code
_entity_poly.pdbx_strand_id
1 'polypeptide(L)'
;MLSRDATPFEVDDVCELVRKVYGNQVHFVDGDEELVPGLSVHKIGGHSAGLMCVRSLDTRGWVVVASDCAHFYENFKERNPFVIVTT
;
A
#
# COMPACT_ATOMS: atom_id res chain seq x y z
N MET A 1 3.81 0.66 -32.91
CA MET A 1 2.79 1.35 -32.10
C MET A 1 3.29 1.28 -30.67
N LEU A 2 3.74 2.41 -30.12
CA LEU A 2 4.51 2.49 -28.88
C LEU A 2 3.72 1.92 -27.71
N SER A 3 4.30 0.97 -26.97
CA SER A 3 3.76 0.49 -25.71
C SER A 3 3.79 1.66 -24.72
N ARG A 4 2.60 2.07 -24.27
CA ARG A 4 2.44 3.11 -23.25
C ARG A 4 2.59 2.43 -21.88
N ASP A 5 3.82 2.06 -21.53
CA ASP A 5 4.14 1.32 -20.31
C ASP A 5 4.33 2.25 -19.11
N ALA A 6 3.30 3.02 -18.75
CA ALA A 6 3.29 3.82 -17.53
C ALA A 6 1.89 3.92 -16.92
N THR A 7 1.19 2.79 -16.79
CA THR A 7 -0.02 2.71 -15.96
C THR A 7 0.37 2.20 -14.58
N PRO A 8 -0.02 2.88 -13.48
CA PRO A 8 0.34 2.46 -12.12
C PRO A 8 -0.32 1.14 -11.67
N PHE A 9 -1.19 0.57 -12.50
CA PHE A 9 -1.89 -0.69 -12.26
C PHE A 9 -1.90 -1.52 -13.54
N GLU A 10 -1.68 -2.82 -13.39
CA GLU A 10 -1.87 -3.80 -14.46
C GLU A 10 -3.35 -4.15 -14.61
N VAL A 11 -3.81 -4.28 -15.86
CA VAL A 11 -5.24 -4.53 -16.15
C VAL A 11 -5.73 -5.84 -15.54
N ASP A 12 -4.90 -6.87 -15.57
CA ASP A 12 -5.25 -8.19 -15.06
C ASP A 12 -5.40 -8.17 -13.53
N ASP A 13 -4.55 -7.43 -12.82
CA ASP A 13 -4.62 -7.24 -11.36
C ASP A 13 -5.92 -6.52 -10.96
N VAL A 14 -6.29 -5.47 -11.71
CA VAL A 14 -7.55 -4.75 -11.48
C VAL A 14 -8.74 -5.68 -11.70
N CYS A 15 -8.76 -6.44 -12.79
CA CYS A 15 -9.82 -7.38 -13.07
C CYS A 15 -9.91 -8.51 -12.03
N GLU A 16 -8.78 -9.00 -11.51
CA GLU A 16 -8.76 -9.98 -10.43
C GLU A 16 -9.37 -9.43 -9.14
N LEU A 17 -9.01 -8.21 -8.75
CA LEU A 17 -9.57 -7.58 -7.55
C LEU A 17 -11.10 -7.42 -7.66
N VAL A 18 -11.60 -6.98 -8.82
CA VAL A 18 -13.05 -6.88 -9.07
C VAL A 18 -13.72 -8.25 -8.90
N ARG A 19 -13.15 -9.33 -9.46
CA ARG A 19 -13.69 -10.69 -9.28
C ARG A 19 -13.71 -11.09 -7.79
N LYS A 20 -12.66 -10.77 -7.02
CA LYS A 20 -12.60 -11.05 -5.58
C LYS A 20 -13.66 -10.28 -4.79
N VAL A 21 -13.97 -9.04 -5.16
CA VAL A 21 -15.06 -8.26 -4.54
C VAL A 21 -16.40 -8.99 -4.73
N TYR A 22 -16.74 -9.37 -5.96
CA TYR A 22 -17.98 -10.10 -6.23
C TYR A 22 -17.97 -11.54 -5.69
N GLY A 23 -16.79 -12.12 -5.47
CA GLY A 23 -16.61 -13.40 -4.80
C GLY A 23 -16.63 -13.35 -3.27
N ASN A 24 -16.92 -12.19 -2.66
CA ASN A 24 -16.90 -11.98 -1.21
C ASN A 24 -15.55 -12.35 -0.55
N GLN A 25 -14.45 -12.08 -1.24
CA GLN A 25 -13.07 -12.35 -0.79
C GLN A 25 -12.31 -11.06 -0.44
N VAL A 26 -13.02 -9.94 -0.27
CA VAL A 26 -12.42 -8.63 0.03
C VAL A 26 -13.03 -8.08 1.31
N HIS A 27 -12.17 -7.69 2.24
CA HIS A 27 -12.54 -6.95 3.43
C HIS A 27 -12.15 -5.49 3.22
N PHE A 28 -13.13 -4.58 3.30
CA PHE A 28 -12.90 -3.15 3.11
C PHE A 28 -12.62 -2.48 4.45
N VAL A 29 -11.54 -1.71 4.50
CA VAL A 29 -11.11 -0.96 5.68
C VAL A 29 -11.17 0.54 5.38
N ASP A 30 -11.77 1.33 6.29
CA ASP A 30 -11.70 2.80 6.24
C ASP A 30 -11.02 3.37 7.48
N GLY A 31 -9.80 3.86 7.28
CA GLY A 31 -8.92 4.31 8.36
C GLY A 31 -7.97 3.20 8.79
N ASP A 32 -7.74 3.11 10.10
CA ASP A 32 -6.85 2.12 10.69
C ASP A 32 -7.67 0.96 11.27
N GLU A 33 -7.17 -0.26 11.13
CA GLU A 33 -7.86 -1.46 11.63
C GLU A 33 -6.88 -2.53 12.11
N GLU A 34 -7.18 -3.14 13.26
CA GLU A 34 -6.50 -4.36 13.71
C GLU A 34 -7.20 -5.59 13.11
N LEU A 35 -6.50 -6.30 12.24
CA LEU A 35 -7.04 -7.43 11.48
C LEU A 35 -7.10 -8.70 12.36
N VAL A 36 -6.05 -8.91 13.14
CA VAL A 36 -5.91 -9.96 14.15
C VAL A 36 -5.00 -9.42 15.28
N PRO A 37 -4.99 -10.01 16.49
CA PRO A 37 -4.19 -9.51 17.59
C PRO A 37 -2.71 -9.32 17.20
N GLY A 38 -2.25 -8.07 17.28
CA GLY A 38 -0.87 -7.70 16.95
C GLY A 38 -0.60 -7.44 15.45
N LEU A 39 -1.60 -7.49 14.56
CA LEU A 39 -1.45 -7.15 13.14
C LEU A 39 -2.49 -6.10 12.73
N SER A 40 -2.03 -4.91 12.36
CA SER A 40 -2.89 -3.80 11.97
C SER A 40 -2.49 -3.18 10.64
N VAL A 41 -3.46 -2.60 9.94
CA VAL A 41 -3.28 -1.73 8.77
C VAL A 41 -3.53 -0.28 9.18
N HIS A 42 -2.81 0.65 8.55
CA HIS A 42 -2.92 2.08 8.84
C HIS A 42 -3.05 2.88 7.55
N LYS A 43 -4.04 3.77 7.47
CA LYS A 43 -4.28 4.63 6.31
C LYS A 43 -3.29 5.78 6.29
N ILE A 44 -2.49 5.85 5.24
CA ILE A 44 -1.47 6.89 5.05
C ILE A 44 -1.91 7.90 3.98
N GLY A 45 -2.48 7.41 2.87
CA GLY A 45 -2.83 8.24 1.72
C GLY A 45 -1.62 8.80 0.95
N GLY A 46 -1.83 9.80 0.10
CA GLY A 46 -0.76 10.41 -0.70
C GLY A 46 -0.50 9.68 -2.02
N HIS A 47 0.52 8.80 -2.05
CA HIS A 47 0.95 8.10 -3.28
C HIS A 47 -0.20 7.40 -4.00
N SER A 48 -1.16 6.86 -3.25
CA SER A 48 -2.53 6.60 -3.72
C SER A 48 -3.53 7.06 -2.66
N ALA A 49 -4.79 7.29 -3.06
CA ALA A 49 -5.84 7.73 -2.13
C ALA A 49 -6.12 6.73 -1.00
N GLY A 50 -5.88 5.44 -1.26
CA GLY A 50 -6.09 4.33 -0.33
C GLY A 50 -4.81 3.70 0.19
N LEU A 51 -3.65 4.36 0.07
CA LEU A 51 -2.37 3.79 0.48
C LEU A 51 -2.39 3.45 1.98
N MET A 52 -1.95 2.23 2.31
CA MET A 52 -1.84 1.74 3.67
C MET A 52 -0.46 1.14 3.94
N CYS A 53 -0.03 1.21 5.21
CA CYS A 53 1.08 0.41 5.71
C CYS A 53 0.57 -0.70 6.64
N VAL A 54 1.38 -1.73 6.85
CA VAL A 54 1.08 -2.83 7.77
C VAL A 54 2.01 -2.73 8.96
N ARG A 55 1.48 -2.94 10.16
CA ARG A 55 2.25 -3.02 11.40
C ARG A 55 1.99 -4.35 12.10
N SER A 56 3.06 -5.05 12.48
CA SER A 56 3.03 -6.31 13.20
C SER A 56 3.77 -6.19 14.53
N LEU A 57 3.24 -6.79 15.60
CA LEU A 57 3.90 -6.94 16.91
C LEU A 57 4.50 -8.33 17.03
N ASP A 58 5.77 -8.41 17.41
CA ASP A 58 6.38 -9.65 17.87
C ASP A 58 7.14 -9.44 19.20
N THR A 59 7.85 -10.47 19.65
CA THR A 59 8.62 -10.44 20.92
C THR A 59 9.74 -9.39 20.94
N ARG A 60 10.14 -8.86 19.79
CA ARG A 60 11.15 -7.81 19.62
C ARG A 60 10.51 -6.43 19.49
N GLY A 61 9.18 -6.34 19.49
CA GLY A 61 8.42 -5.10 19.40
C GLY A 61 7.71 -4.92 18.06
N TRP A 62 7.39 -3.66 17.74
CA TRP A 62 6.65 -3.32 16.54
C TRP A 62 7.55 -3.29 15.30
N VAL A 63 7.09 -3.93 14.23
CA VAL A 63 7.66 -3.85 12.89
C VAL A 63 6.63 -3.24 11.96
N VAL A 64 7.05 -2.27 11.14
CA VAL A 64 6.21 -1.65 10.11
C VAL A 64 6.75 -2.03 8.74
N VAL A 65 5.89 -2.60 7.90
CA VAL A 65 6.12 -2.73 6.47
C VAL A 65 5.53 -1.49 5.81
N ALA A 66 6.41 -0.55 5.45
CA ALA A 66 6.02 0.77 4.97
C ALA A 66 5.34 0.74 3.59
N SER A 67 5.66 -0.22 2.73
CA SER A 67 5.24 -0.19 1.31
C SER A 67 5.64 1.15 0.66
N ASP A 68 4.85 1.65 -0.30
CA ASP A 68 5.10 2.94 -0.97
C ASP A 68 4.83 4.17 -0.09
N CYS A 69 4.57 4.00 1.21
CA CYS A 69 4.50 5.13 2.16
C CYS A 69 5.87 5.79 2.34
N ALA A 70 6.97 5.04 2.15
CA ALA A 70 8.33 5.53 2.14
C ALA A 70 9.24 4.54 1.39
N HIS A 71 9.97 5.02 0.38
CA HIS A 71 10.94 4.20 -0.34
C HIS A 71 12.31 4.16 0.38
N PHE A 72 12.67 5.25 1.06
CA PHE A 72 13.91 5.42 1.80
C PHE A 72 13.64 6.02 3.18
N TYR A 73 14.57 5.81 4.12
CA TYR A 73 14.48 6.40 5.47
C TYR A 73 14.45 7.93 5.42
N GLU A 74 15.21 8.52 4.49
CA GLU A 74 15.29 9.94 4.23
C GLU A 74 13.94 10.52 3.82
N ASN A 75 13.06 9.74 3.18
CA ASN A 75 11.74 10.23 2.78
C ASN A 75 10.90 10.67 3.98
N PHE A 76 10.96 9.93 5.09
CA PHE A 76 10.22 10.29 6.29
C PHE A 76 11.06 11.09 7.31
N LYS A 77 12.37 10.82 7.41
CA LYS A 77 13.23 11.51 8.37
C LYS A 77 13.52 12.95 7.97
N GLU A 78 13.72 13.19 6.67
CA GLU A 78 14.13 14.49 6.13
C GLU A 78 13.03 15.16 5.32
N ARG A 79 11.86 14.51 5.19
CA ARG A 79 10.75 14.94 4.35
C ARG A 79 11.18 15.11 2.88
N ASN A 80 12.12 14.27 2.43
CA ASN A 80 12.65 14.29 1.07
C ASN A 80 11.77 13.44 0.14
N PRO A 81 10.95 14.02 -0.75
CA PRO A 81 10.04 13.24 -1.58
C PRO A 81 10.81 12.35 -2.57
N PHE A 82 10.34 11.11 -2.76
CA PHE A 82 10.80 10.26 -3.85
C PHE A 82 10.10 10.65 -5.15
N VAL A 83 10.86 10.73 -6.24
CA VAL A 83 10.33 11.09 -7.56
C VAL A 83 10.27 9.84 -8.43
N ILE A 84 9.07 9.53 -8.93
CA ILE A 84 8.90 8.50 -9.95
C ILE A 84 9.24 9.13 -11.30
N VAL A 85 10.23 8.58 -11.98
CA VAL A 85 10.60 9.00 -13.34
C VAL A 85 10.01 7.99 -14.31
N THR A 86 9.05 8.42 -15.14
CA THR A 86 8.57 7.61 -16.27
C THR A 86 9.12 8.21 -17.56
N THR A 87 9.77 7.38 -18.38
CA THR A 87 10.33 7.74 -19.68
C THR A 87 9.30 7.79 -20.78
#